data_AF-A0A2D0HMY3-F1
#
_entry.id   AF-A0A2D0HMY3-F1
#
_cell.length_a   1.000
_cell.length_b   1.000
_cell.length_c   1.000
_cell.angle_alpha   90.00
_cell.angle_beta   90.00
_cell.angle_gamma   90.00
#
_symmetry.space_group_name_H-M   'P 1'
#
loop_
_entity.id
_entity.type
_entity.pdbx_description
1 polymer ?
#
loop_
_entity_poly.entity_id
_entity_poly.type
_entity_poly.pdbx_seq_one_letter_code
_entity_poly.pdbx_strand_id
1 'polypeptide(L)'
;MKLSLRDLYATFQERAVWTNSIIKDGLSSRLGILEESITDINLITIAGKHNDFILTKKFSRREEGSQSGADWLWCIGEPGAWLSLLVQAKVVNPVNSTCRFLNYRSGEQRRLLLNFCTSLPLVSSLLSLLPNY
;
A
#
# COMPACT_ATOMS: atom_id res chain seq x y z
N MET A 1 -6.41 21.57 -9.77
CA MET A 1 -7.73 21.06 -9.32
C MET A 1 -7.66 20.90 -7.81
N LYS A 2 -8.64 21.31 -7.01
CA LYS A 2 -8.60 21.03 -5.56
C LYS A 2 -8.85 19.54 -5.34
N LEU A 3 -8.03 18.88 -4.54
CA LEU A 3 -8.30 17.53 -4.06
C LEU A 3 -9.67 17.53 -3.37
N SER A 4 -10.67 16.94 -4.01
CA SER A 4 -11.90 16.61 -3.32
C SER A 4 -11.60 15.33 -2.54
N LEU A 5 -11.48 15.44 -1.21
CA LEU A 5 -11.39 14.27 -0.33
C LEU A 5 -12.50 13.25 -0.64
N ARG A 6 -13.64 13.70 -1.17
CA ARG A 6 -14.75 12.84 -1.60
C ARG A 6 -14.38 11.97 -2.81
N ASP A 7 -13.61 12.49 -3.76
CA ASP A 7 -13.25 11.77 -4.99
C ASP A 7 -12.21 10.69 -4.69
N LEU A 8 -11.26 11.03 -3.81
CA LEU A 8 -10.28 10.07 -3.31
C LEU A 8 -10.96 8.97 -2.49
N TYR A 9 -11.84 9.35 -1.57
CA TYR A 9 -12.63 8.41 -0.77
C TYR A 9 -13.47 7.48 -1.64
N ALA A 10 -14.16 8.03 -2.64
CA ALA A 10 -14.95 7.24 -3.59
C ALA A 10 -14.08 6.22 -4.34
N THR A 11 -12.87 6.61 -4.73
CA THR A 11 -11.92 5.69 -5.38
C THR A 11 -11.47 4.57 -4.44
N PHE A 12 -11.15 4.89 -3.18
CA PHE A 12 -10.80 3.86 -2.20
C PHE A 12 -11.97 2.90 -1.91
N GLN A 13 -13.20 3.41 -1.80
CA GLN A 13 -14.38 2.57 -1.67
C GLN A 13 -14.57 1.66 -2.89
N GLU A 14 -14.43 2.22 -4.10
CA GLU A 14 -14.52 1.46 -5.35
C GLU A 14 -13.47 0.33 -5.40
N ARG A 15 -12.22 0.59 -4.98
CA ARG A 15 -11.17 -0.43 -4.89
C ARG A 15 -11.42 -1.47 -3.81
N ALA A 16 -11.98 -1.08 -2.67
CA ALA A 16 -12.36 -2.03 -1.61
C ALA A 16 -13.47 -2.98 -2.09
N VAL A 17 -14.51 -2.45 -2.74
CA VAL A 17 -15.60 -3.25 -3.32
C VAL A 17 -15.06 -4.19 -4.40
N TRP A 18 -14.24 -3.67 -5.32
CA TRP A 18 -13.63 -4.48 -6.37
C TRP A 18 -12.76 -5.62 -5.80
N THR A 19 -11.93 -5.32 -4.81
CA THR A 19 -11.07 -6.32 -4.14
C THR A 19 -11.90 -7.44 -3.52
N ASN A 20 -13.00 -7.11 -2.85
CA ASN A 20 -13.88 -8.12 -2.27
C ASN A 20 -14.56 -8.98 -3.35
N SER A 21 -15.04 -8.36 -4.43
CA SER A 21 -15.67 -9.07 -5.54
C SER A 21 -14.70 -10.02 -6.24
N ILE A 22 -13.49 -9.57 -6.58
CA ILE A 22 -12.53 -10.42 -7.30
C ILE A 22 -12.02 -11.59 -6.46
N ILE A 23 -11.86 -11.40 -5.13
CA ILE A 23 -11.54 -12.48 -4.21
C ILE A 23 -12.69 -13.51 -4.18
N LYS A 24 -13.94 -13.04 -4.05
CA LYS A 24 -15.12 -13.92 -4.04
C LYS A 24 -15.23 -14.71 -5.35
N ASP A 25 -15.05 -14.05 -6.49
CA ASP A 25 -15.14 -14.66 -7.80
C ASP A 25 -14.01 -15.68 -8.01
N GLY A 26 -12.78 -15.35 -7.62
CA GLY A 26 -11.63 -16.26 -7.66
C GLY A 26 -11.81 -17.51 -6.80
N LEU A 27 -12.41 -17.36 -5.60
CA LEU A 27 -12.76 -18.50 -4.74
C LEU A 27 -13.84 -19.38 -5.39
N SER A 28 -14.89 -18.78 -5.96
CA SER A 28 -16.00 -19.53 -6.58
C SER A 28 -15.60 -20.27 -7.85
N SER A 29 -14.68 -19.70 -8.63
CA SER A 29 -14.18 -20.24 -9.89
C SER A 29 -12.97 -21.17 -9.73
N ARG A 30 -12.42 -21.28 -8.51
CA ARG A 30 -11.15 -21.98 -8.20
C ARG A 30 -9.94 -21.41 -8.94
N LEU A 31 -10.03 -20.16 -9.42
CA LEU A 31 -8.97 -19.40 -10.06
C LEU A 31 -8.45 -18.33 -9.10
N GLY A 32 -7.97 -18.74 -7.93
CA GLY A 32 -7.57 -17.84 -6.85
C GLY A 32 -6.57 -16.79 -7.31
N ILE A 33 -6.97 -15.53 -7.31
CA ILE A 33 -6.08 -14.40 -7.55
C ILE A 33 -5.12 -14.22 -6.36
N LEU A 34 -3.85 -13.93 -6.64
CA LEU A 34 -2.85 -13.72 -5.60
C LEU A 34 -2.94 -12.30 -5.02
N GLU A 35 -2.54 -12.16 -3.75
CA GLU A 35 -2.49 -10.87 -3.05
C GLU A 35 -1.69 -9.82 -3.82
N GLU A 36 -0.51 -10.20 -4.36
CA GLU A 36 0.35 -9.30 -5.13
C GLU A 36 -0.39 -8.72 -6.36
N SER A 37 -1.19 -9.53 -7.05
CA SER A 37 -1.96 -9.09 -8.22
C SER A 37 -3.08 -8.10 -7.86
N ILE A 38 -3.78 -8.35 -6.76
CA ILE A 38 -4.80 -7.42 -6.24
C ILE A 38 -4.16 -6.08 -5.89
N THR A 39 -3.03 -6.13 -5.17
CA THR A 39 -2.26 -4.94 -4.78
C THR A 39 -1.83 -4.16 -6.01
N ASP A 40 -1.26 -4.81 -7.02
CA ASP A 40 -0.82 -4.14 -8.25
C ASP A 40 -1.97 -3.43 -8.98
N ILE A 41 -3.11 -4.10 -9.15
CA ILE A 41 -4.27 -3.52 -9.83
C ILE A 41 -4.81 -2.30 -9.04
N ASN A 42 -4.88 -2.41 -7.70
CA ASN A 42 -5.32 -1.30 -6.86
C ASN A 42 -4.37 -0.11 -6.95
N LEU A 43 -3.06 -0.32 -6.81
CA LEU A 43 -2.05 0.74 -6.87
C LEU A 43 -2.03 1.43 -8.23
N ILE A 44 -2.05 0.66 -9.33
CA ILE A 44 -2.07 1.21 -10.69
C ILE A 44 -3.34 2.04 -10.91
N THR A 45 -4.50 1.55 -10.47
CA THR A 45 -5.74 2.33 -10.64
C THR A 45 -5.70 3.63 -9.85
N ILE A 46 -5.30 3.58 -8.57
CA ILE A 46 -5.27 4.77 -7.71
C ILE A 46 -4.30 5.79 -8.29
N ALA A 47 -3.09 5.37 -8.68
CA ALA A 47 -2.13 6.24 -9.33
C ALA A 47 -2.68 6.83 -10.64
N GLY A 48 -3.36 6.03 -11.47
CA GLY A 48 -3.95 6.52 -12.72
C GLY A 48 -5.05 7.56 -12.52
N LYS A 49 -5.80 7.52 -11.41
CA LYS A 49 -6.88 8.47 -11.10
C LYS A 49 -6.42 9.69 -10.30
N HIS A 50 -5.33 9.56 -9.54
CA HIS A 50 -4.91 10.54 -8.52
C HIS A 50 -3.40 10.82 -8.52
N ASN A 51 -2.69 10.68 -9.65
CA ASN A 51 -1.24 10.89 -9.73
C ASN A 51 -0.76 12.27 -9.27
N ASP A 52 -1.60 13.31 -9.41
CA ASP A 52 -1.28 14.66 -8.94
C ASP A 52 -1.21 14.78 -7.40
N PHE A 53 -1.77 13.79 -6.69
CA PHE A 53 -1.99 13.86 -5.25
C PHE A 53 -1.56 12.62 -4.47
N ILE A 54 -1.41 11.50 -5.15
CA ILE A 54 -0.97 10.23 -4.59
C ILE A 54 0.20 9.73 -5.40
N LEU A 55 1.35 9.82 -4.77
CA LEU A 55 2.58 9.26 -5.27
C LEU A 55 2.77 7.89 -4.63
N THR A 56 3.04 6.89 -5.47
CA THR A 56 3.18 5.50 -5.03
C THR A 56 4.56 4.99 -5.41
N LYS A 57 5.27 4.42 -4.43
CA LYS A 57 6.43 3.57 -4.68
C LYS A 57 6.14 2.16 -4.16
N LYS A 58 6.07 1.18 -5.05
CA LYS A 58 6.07 -0.23 -4.67
C LYS A 58 7.51 -0.65 -4.36
N PHE A 59 7.72 -1.36 -3.25
CA PHE A 59 9.01 -1.94 -2.93
C PHE A 59 9.15 -3.30 -3.62
N SER A 60 10.36 -3.62 -4.06
CA SER A 60 10.71 -4.98 -4.48
C SER A 60 10.77 -5.90 -3.26
N ARG A 61 10.61 -7.22 -3.47
CA ARG A 61 10.76 -8.23 -2.40
C ARG A 61 12.10 -8.12 -1.66
N ARG A 62 13.16 -7.69 -2.36
CA ARG A 62 14.48 -7.46 -1.77
C ARG A 62 14.47 -6.26 -0.84
N GLU A 63 13.89 -5.13 -1.26
CA GLU A 63 13.77 -3.93 -0.44
C GLU A 63 12.87 -4.17 0.78
N GLU A 64 11.72 -4.82 0.60
CA GLU A 64 10.83 -5.22 1.70
C GLU A 64 11.58 -6.08 2.73
N GLY A 65 12.25 -7.14 2.28
CA GLY A 65 12.87 -8.11 3.16
C GLY A 65 14.16 -7.67 3.85
N SER A 66 14.76 -6.54 3.45
CA SER A 66 16.06 -6.10 3.98
C SER A 66 16.11 -4.66 4.46
N GLN A 67 15.17 -3.80 4.05
CA GLN A 67 15.22 -2.37 4.31
C GLN A 67 13.90 -1.85 4.87
N SER A 68 12.82 -1.94 4.10
CA SER A 68 11.58 -1.20 4.40
C SER A 68 10.60 -1.96 5.26
N GLY A 69 10.53 -3.29 5.15
CA GLY A 69 9.45 -4.10 5.74
C GLY A 69 8.04 -3.78 5.19
N ALA A 70 7.93 -2.90 4.19
CA ALA A 70 6.69 -2.42 3.62
C ALA A 70 6.53 -2.91 2.18
N ASP A 71 5.28 -3.18 1.77
CA ASP A 71 4.95 -3.55 0.40
C ASP A 71 4.97 -2.32 -0.52
N TRP A 72 4.50 -1.16 -0.03
CA TRP A 72 4.61 0.11 -0.73
C TRP A 72 4.68 1.33 0.21
N LEU A 73 5.05 2.47 -0.37
CA LEU A 73 4.98 3.80 0.22
C LEU A 73 3.92 4.61 -0.54
N TRP A 74 3.04 5.26 0.22
CA TRP A 74 2.17 6.32 -0.27
C TRP A 74 2.60 7.67 0.27
N CYS A 75 2.69 8.66 -0.60
CA CYS A 75 2.69 10.07 -0.22
C CYS A 75 1.41 10.70 -0.76
N ILE A 76 0.55 11.14 0.15
CA ILE A 76 -0.78 11.70 -0.15
C ILE A 76 -0.78 13.17 0.25
N GLY A 77 -1.12 14.05 -0.67
CA GLY A 77 -1.14 15.48 -0.40
C GLY A 77 -0.85 16.33 -1.64
N GLU A 78 -0.18 17.45 -1.41
CA GLU A 78 0.20 18.41 -2.44
C GLU A 78 1.58 19.00 -2.13
N PRO A 79 2.28 19.62 -3.09
CA PRO A 79 3.59 20.22 -2.87
C PRO A 79 3.61 21.13 -1.62
N GLY A 80 4.43 20.79 -0.64
CA GLY A 80 4.54 21.52 0.64
C GLY A 80 3.73 20.93 1.80
N ALA A 81 2.79 20.01 1.54
CA ALA A 81 1.99 19.34 2.55
C ALA A 81 1.71 17.88 2.16
N TRP A 82 2.56 16.96 2.65
CA TRP A 82 2.46 15.53 2.36
C TRP A 82 2.27 14.71 3.63
N LEU A 83 1.35 13.75 3.57
CA LEU A 83 1.26 12.64 4.50
C LEU A 83 1.93 11.42 3.87
N SER A 84 2.96 10.89 4.52
CA SER A 84 3.67 9.69 4.05
C SER A 84 3.29 8.47 4.88
N LEU A 85 2.97 7.36 4.20
CA LEU A 85 2.50 6.11 4.78
C LEU A 85 3.30 4.94 4.21
N LEU A 86 3.99 4.21 5.08
CA LEU A 86 4.51 2.88 4.75
C LEU A 86 3.38 1.87 4.97
N VAL A 87 3.06 1.11 3.93
CA VAL A 87 1.90 0.22 3.94
C VAL A 87 2.35 -1.21 3.68
N GLN A 88 1.74 -2.12 4.44
CA GLN A 88 1.92 -3.56 4.29
C GLN A 88 0.53 -4.19 4.06
N ALA A 89 0.39 -4.96 2.98
CA ALA A 89 -0.81 -5.77 2.74
C ALA A 89 -0.62 -7.13 3.40
N LYS A 90 -1.68 -7.59 4.08
CA LYS A 90 -1.72 -8.93 4.67
C LYS A 90 -3.14 -9.48 4.69
N VAL A 91 -3.28 -10.78 4.46
CA VAL A 91 -4.55 -11.50 4.60
C VAL A 91 -4.90 -11.64 6.09
N VAL A 92 -6.09 -11.13 6.44
CA VAL A 92 -6.69 -11.32 7.77
C VAL A 92 -7.61 -12.53 7.73
N ASN A 93 -7.50 -13.41 8.72
CA ASN A 93 -8.46 -14.50 8.91
C ASN A 93 -9.78 -13.91 9.44
N PRO A 94 -10.88 -14.03 8.69
CA PRO A 94 -12.15 -13.39 9.06
C PRO A 94 -12.81 -14.03 10.29
N VAL A 95 -12.48 -15.28 10.63
CA VAL A 95 -13.10 -16.00 11.75
C VAL A 95 -12.58 -15.51 13.10
N ASN A 96 -11.28 -15.21 13.18
CA ASN A 96 -10.63 -14.88 14.44
C ASN A 96 -9.92 -13.51 14.41
N SER A 97 -10.08 -12.74 13.33
CA SER A 97 -9.42 -11.44 13.10
C SER A 97 -7.89 -11.48 13.24
N THR A 98 -7.27 -12.66 13.09
CA THR A 98 -5.81 -12.79 13.19
C THR A 98 -5.15 -12.63 11.83
N CYS A 99 -3.99 -11.99 11.82
CA CYS A 99 -3.11 -11.94 10.66
C CYS A 99 -1.89 -12.80 10.94
N ARG A 100 -1.83 -14.02 10.39
CA ARG A 100 -0.70 -14.95 10.63
C ARG A 100 0.64 -14.38 10.17
N PHE A 101 0.61 -13.57 9.12
CA PHE A 101 1.81 -13.07 8.45
C PHE A 101 2.26 -11.69 8.92
N LEU A 102 1.54 -11.04 9.85
CA LEU A 102 1.94 -9.73 10.37
C LEU A 102 3.27 -9.79 11.15
N ASN A 103 3.53 -10.90 11.84
CA ASN A 103 4.78 -11.17 12.57
C ASN A 103 5.66 -12.20 11.86
N TYR A 104 5.54 -12.31 10.52
CA TYR A 104 6.34 -13.26 9.75
C TYR A 104 7.84 -13.03 10.02
N ARG A 105 8.62 -14.13 10.10
CA ARG A 105 10.02 -14.15 10.58
C ARG A 105 10.21 -13.54 11.97
N SER A 106 9.39 -13.96 12.94
CA SER A 106 9.54 -13.55 14.35
C SER A 106 9.44 -12.03 14.58
N GLY A 107 8.65 -11.32 13.78
CA GLY A 107 8.45 -9.87 13.90
C GLY A 107 9.51 -9.00 13.22
N GLU A 108 10.48 -9.58 12.52
CA GLU A 108 11.54 -8.86 11.81
C GLU A 108 10.99 -7.85 10.79
N GLN A 109 9.92 -8.19 10.06
CA GLN A 109 9.33 -7.26 9.09
C GLN A 109 8.73 -6.01 9.74
N ARG A 110 8.03 -6.17 10.87
CA ARG A 110 7.51 -5.04 11.65
C ARG A 110 8.65 -4.16 12.17
N ARG A 111 9.73 -4.78 12.64
CA ARG A 111 10.95 -4.07 13.08
C ARG A 111 11.56 -3.25 11.93
N LEU A 112 11.66 -3.83 10.74
CA LEU A 112 12.12 -3.12 9.54
C LEU A 112 11.22 -1.92 9.22
N LEU A 113 9.90 -2.07 9.27
CA LEU A 113 8.95 -0.98 9.00
C LEU A 113 9.10 0.20 9.98
N LEU A 114 9.21 -0.11 11.28
CA LEU A 114 9.43 0.91 12.30
C LEU A 114 10.80 1.58 12.13
N ASN A 115 11.85 0.79 11.94
CA ASN A 115 13.20 1.30 11.76
C ASN A 115 13.30 2.20 10.53
N PHE A 116 12.75 1.77 9.40
CA PHE A 116 12.74 2.54 8.16
C PHE A 116 12.00 3.87 8.36
N CYS A 117 10.82 3.84 9.01
CA CYS A 117 10.07 5.06 9.34
C CYS A 117 10.89 6.03 10.19
N THR A 118 11.63 5.53 11.19
CA THR A 118 12.45 6.37 12.08
C THR A 118 13.76 6.86 11.45
N SER A 119 14.30 6.12 10.47
CA SER A 119 15.56 6.47 9.81
C SER A 119 15.41 7.50 8.71
N LEU A 120 14.19 7.85 8.32
CA LEU A 120 13.92 8.78 7.23
C LEU A 120 13.99 10.23 7.73
N PRO A 121 14.99 11.03 7.28
CA PRO A 121 15.12 12.41 7.71
C PRO A 121 14.16 13.27 6.88
N LEU A 122 13.01 13.64 7.46
CA LEU A 122 12.02 14.56 6.87
C LEU A 122 11.30 14.02 5.61
N VAL A 123 10.08 14.52 5.41
CA VAL A 123 9.19 14.21 4.28
C VAL A 123 9.86 14.42 2.92
N SER A 124 10.79 15.39 2.81
CA SER A 124 11.57 15.63 1.58
C SER A 124 12.40 14.44 1.14
N SER A 125 12.94 13.65 2.08
CA SER A 125 13.73 12.46 1.76
C SER A 125 12.88 11.26 1.37
N LEU A 126 11.59 11.28 1.70
CA LEU A 126 10.62 10.29 1.24
C LEU A 126 10.15 10.60 -0.19
N LEU A 127 10.01 11.88 -0.51
CA LEU A 127 9.66 12.31 -1.86
C LEU A 127 10.73 11.91 -2.88
N SER A 128 12.02 12.01 -2.53
CA SER A 128 13.12 11.56 -3.42
C SER A 128 13.14 10.06 -3.72
N LEU A 129 12.36 9.25 -2.98
CA LEU A 129 12.21 7.82 -3.25
C LEU A 129 11.15 7.55 -4.33
N LEU A 130 10.33 8.54 -4.68
CA LEU A 130 9.20 8.41 -5.59
C LEU A 130 9.64 8.67 -7.04
N PRO A 131 9.00 8.02 -8.02
CA PRO A 131 9.26 8.33 -9.41
C PRO A 131 8.83 9.77 -9.73
N ASN A 132 9.73 10.56 -10.31
CA ASN A 132 9.51 11.93 -10.82
C ASN A 132 9.34 13.04 -9.75
N TYR A 133 9.92 12.89 -8.56
CA TYR A 133 9.99 13.93 -7.53
C TYR A 133 11.42 14.42 -7.26
#